data_AF-A0A562F370-F1
#
_entry.id   AF-A0A562F370-F1
#
_cell.length_a   1.000
_cell.length_b   1.000
_cell.length_c   1.000
_cell.angle_alpha   90.00
_cell.angle_beta   90.00
_cell.angle_gamma   90.00
#
_symmetry.space_group_name_H-M   'P 1'
#
loop_
_entity.id
_entity.type
_entity.pdbx_description
1 polymer ?
#
loop_
_entity_poly.entity_id
_entity_poly.type
_entity_poly.pdbx_seq_one_letter_code
_entity_poly.pdbx_strand_id
1 'polypeptide(L)'
;MTTKPIDAVIAWVDGDDPAHAAKRGLYLEGNGKAVSTSASAASRFSDRGEIYYCIASILKHAGFIRRIYVVTADQSPRHLADFARAGICEADRIVVVDHKEIFRGYEQYLPTFNSLTIEAMLWRIPGLSENFVYLNDDFFINAPLSPSDFVGEDGKVVVYGRVLPNFHHVARLYLKKVLLSALGRNVYPGFRSAQIRSSTLFGLQQFVEVGHSPQTLTKSVFRDLFEEHPDKLAQQLAPRFRTADQFLPAGVSHHFHLRQGTIEVRPPADAYLKADNLSPAKLDDIRLERYLFGCIQNLEQFAPRDLKALRDVLARKFAGFLPASVLDWMREIDSMASQPDE
;
A
#
# COMPACT_ATOMS: atom_id res chain seq x y z
N MET A 1 -5.12 23.31 20.83
CA MET A 1 -4.80 21.89 21.03
C MET A 1 -3.64 21.55 20.11
N THR A 2 -2.55 20.98 20.60
CA THR A 2 -1.43 20.54 19.74
C THR A 2 -1.88 19.31 18.96
N THR A 3 -1.96 19.41 17.64
CA THR A 3 -2.24 18.26 16.77
C THR A 3 -1.15 17.21 16.99
N LYS A 4 -1.54 15.96 17.26
CA LYS A 4 -0.57 14.85 17.36
C LYS A 4 0.09 14.67 16.00
N PRO A 5 1.40 14.35 15.94
CA PRO A 5 2.08 14.15 14.66
C PRO A 5 1.47 12.96 13.91
N ILE A 6 1.41 13.08 12.59
CA ILE A 6 1.01 12.01 11.67
C ILE A 6 2.19 11.76 10.72
N ASP A 7 2.62 10.51 10.60
CA ASP A 7 3.62 10.09 9.63
C ASP A 7 2.94 9.37 8.45
N ALA A 8 3.61 9.35 7.30
CA ALA A 8 3.24 8.50 6.18
C ALA A 8 4.20 7.31 6.10
N VAL A 9 3.68 6.15 5.68
CA VAL A 9 4.45 4.93 5.46
C VAL A 9 4.12 4.42 4.06
N ILE A 10 5.14 4.28 3.22
CA ILE A 10 5.05 3.76 1.85
C ILE A 10 5.75 2.40 1.83
N ALA A 11 5.03 1.34 1.46
CA ALA A 11 5.68 0.06 1.15
C ALA A 11 6.12 0.07 -0.32
N TRP A 12 7.36 -0.31 -0.58
CA TRP A 12 7.92 -0.33 -1.93
C TRP A 12 8.99 -1.41 -2.08
N VAL A 13 9.08 -1.99 -3.27
CA VAL A 13 10.16 -2.89 -3.69
C VAL A 13 10.45 -2.66 -5.16
N ASP A 14 11.71 -2.79 -5.53
CA ASP A 14 12.12 -2.90 -6.93
C ASP A 14 12.20 -4.39 -7.30
N GLY A 15 11.31 -4.81 -8.18
CA GLY A 15 11.26 -6.16 -8.72
C GLY A 15 12.21 -6.43 -9.86
N ASP A 16 12.73 -5.38 -10.48
CA ASP A 16 13.73 -5.46 -11.54
C ASP A 16 15.15 -5.55 -10.95
N ASP A 17 15.30 -5.34 -9.64
CA ASP A 17 16.52 -5.66 -8.89
C ASP A 17 16.88 -7.17 -9.03
N PRO A 18 18.04 -7.50 -9.64
CA PRO A 18 18.44 -8.88 -9.87
C PRO A 18 18.59 -9.71 -8.59
N ALA A 19 19.05 -9.10 -7.48
CA ALA A 19 19.21 -9.80 -6.21
C ALA A 19 17.83 -10.15 -5.61
N HIS A 20 16.88 -9.22 -5.69
CA HIS A 20 15.51 -9.44 -5.24
C HIS A 20 14.80 -10.49 -6.11
N ALA A 21 14.92 -10.39 -7.43
CA ALA A 21 14.35 -11.34 -8.39
C ALA A 21 14.90 -12.75 -8.21
N ALA A 22 16.23 -12.89 -8.04
CA ALA A 22 16.86 -14.19 -7.77
C ALA A 22 16.37 -14.80 -6.45
N LYS A 23 16.29 -13.99 -5.38
CA LYS A 23 15.76 -14.44 -4.08
C LYS A 23 14.31 -14.91 -4.22
N ARG A 24 13.46 -14.16 -4.93
CA ARG A 24 12.07 -14.58 -5.22
C ARG A 24 12.01 -15.89 -5.97
N GLY A 25 12.81 -16.05 -7.03
CA GLY A 25 12.87 -17.26 -7.84
C GLY A 25 13.15 -18.52 -7.02
N LEU A 26 14.17 -18.47 -6.17
CA LEU A 26 14.54 -19.58 -5.28
C LEU A 26 13.39 -20.05 -4.39
N TYR A 27 12.62 -19.10 -3.82
CA TYR A 27 11.48 -19.45 -2.97
C TYR A 27 10.24 -19.86 -3.77
N LEU A 28 10.06 -19.39 -5.01
CA LEU A 28 8.97 -19.85 -5.88
C LEU A 28 9.17 -21.31 -6.29
N GLU A 29 10.38 -21.68 -6.70
CA GLU A 29 10.74 -23.05 -7.07
C GLU A 29 10.58 -24.02 -5.88
N GLY A 30 11.04 -23.60 -4.70
CA GLY A 30 10.92 -24.39 -3.47
C GLY A 30 9.49 -24.58 -2.93
N ASN A 31 8.53 -23.72 -3.32
CA ASN A 31 7.11 -23.83 -2.91
C ASN A 31 6.23 -24.64 -3.89
N GLY A 32 6.78 -25.07 -5.04
CA GLY A 32 6.05 -25.81 -6.07
C GLY A 32 4.80 -25.09 -6.62
N LYS A 33 3.86 -25.84 -7.22
CA LYS A 33 2.60 -25.33 -7.83
C LYS A 33 1.61 -24.70 -6.82
N ALA A 34 1.97 -24.54 -5.54
CA ALA A 34 1.08 -24.05 -4.49
C ALA A 34 0.91 -22.52 -4.50
N VAL A 35 1.82 -21.78 -5.14
CA VAL A 35 1.70 -20.33 -5.33
C VAL A 35 0.79 -20.06 -6.52
N SER A 36 -0.30 -19.31 -6.30
CA SER A 36 -1.18 -18.93 -7.42
C SER A 36 -0.39 -18.08 -8.43
N THR A 37 -0.59 -18.31 -9.73
CA THR A 37 0.09 -17.56 -10.82
C THR A 37 -0.04 -16.04 -10.69
N SER A 38 -1.12 -15.56 -10.09
CA SER A 38 -1.29 -14.15 -9.77
C SER A 38 -0.33 -13.67 -8.68
N ALA A 39 -0.13 -14.45 -7.60
CA ALA A 39 0.69 -14.06 -6.46
C ALA A 39 2.19 -13.98 -6.79
N SER A 40 2.61 -14.61 -7.90
CA SER A 40 3.99 -14.59 -8.40
C SER A 40 4.21 -13.72 -9.65
N ALA A 41 3.17 -13.02 -10.14
CA ALA A 41 3.23 -12.28 -11.40
C ALA A 41 4.31 -11.19 -11.36
N ALA A 42 5.20 -11.16 -12.36
CA ALA A 42 6.30 -10.19 -12.47
C ALA A 42 5.80 -8.73 -12.47
N SER A 43 4.60 -8.49 -13.02
CA SER A 43 3.93 -7.19 -13.02
C SER A 43 3.70 -6.59 -11.62
N ARG A 44 3.67 -7.41 -10.55
CA ARG A 44 3.47 -6.93 -9.18
C ARG A 44 4.69 -6.22 -8.59
N PHE A 45 5.82 -6.23 -9.28
CA PHE A 45 7.08 -5.76 -8.74
C PHE A 45 7.83 -4.78 -9.67
N SER A 46 7.31 -4.40 -10.84
CA SER A 46 8.04 -3.45 -11.71
C SER A 46 7.98 -2.04 -11.12
N ASP A 47 9.14 -1.38 -10.95
CA ASP A 47 9.21 0.03 -10.57
C ASP A 47 9.19 0.90 -11.83
N ARG A 48 8.11 1.66 -12.03
CA ARG A 48 8.00 2.65 -13.10
C ARG A 48 7.97 4.09 -12.56
N GLY A 49 8.39 4.27 -11.31
CA GLY A 49 8.50 5.55 -10.63
C GLY A 49 7.23 6.04 -9.95
N GLU A 50 6.22 5.19 -9.77
CA GLU A 50 4.98 5.50 -9.07
C GLU A 50 5.24 6.08 -7.68
N ILE A 51 6.23 5.53 -6.96
CA ILE A 51 6.67 6.00 -5.66
C ILE A 51 7.00 7.50 -5.64
N TYR A 52 7.57 8.04 -6.71
CA TYR A 52 7.93 9.46 -6.74
C TYR A 52 6.70 10.36 -6.86
N TYR A 53 5.64 9.91 -7.55
CA TYR A 53 4.35 10.59 -7.53
C TYR A 53 3.69 10.48 -6.14
N CYS A 54 3.79 9.31 -5.50
CA CYS A 54 3.33 9.12 -4.12
C CYS A 54 3.99 10.14 -3.17
N ILE A 55 5.32 10.21 -3.16
CA ILE A 55 6.09 11.13 -2.31
C ILE A 55 5.76 12.59 -2.64
N ALA A 56 5.82 12.98 -3.92
CA ALA A 56 5.54 14.36 -4.35
C ALA A 56 4.12 14.79 -3.95
N SER A 57 3.15 13.89 -4.04
CA SER A 57 1.78 14.16 -3.64
C SER A 57 1.62 14.40 -2.14
N ILE A 58 2.33 13.66 -1.30
CA ILE A 58 2.35 13.86 0.15
C ILE A 58 2.97 15.21 0.48
N LEU A 59 4.13 15.53 -0.11
CA LEU A 59 4.81 16.81 0.11
C LEU A 59 3.95 18.00 -0.33
N LYS A 60 3.23 17.87 -1.45
CA LYS A 60 2.37 18.94 -1.99
C LYS A 60 1.08 19.13 -1.22
N HIS A 61 0.35 18.04 -0.97
CA HIS A 61 -1.05 18.09 -0.55
C HIS A 61 -1.26 17.72 0.93
N ALA A 62 -0.25 17.15 1.60
CA ALA A 62 -0.32 16.78 3.01
C ALA A 62 0.93 17.25 3.77
N GLY A 63 1.29 18.54 3.62
CA GLY A 63 2.49 19.13 4.23
C GLY A 63 2.59 19.00 5.77
N PHE A 64 1.47 18.73 6.44
CA PHE A 64 1.41 18.45 7.89
C PHE A 64 1.95 17.07 8.29
N ILE A 65 2.10 16.13 7.33
CA ILE A 65 2.77 14.85 7.59
C ILE A 65 4.17 15.14 8.10
N ARG A 66 4.61 14.51 9.18
CA ARG A 66 5.91 14.81 9.81
C ARG A 66 7.06 14.13 9.09
N ARG A 67 6.98 12.81 8.88
CA ARG A 67 7.96 12.01 8.14
C ARG A 67 7.28 11.08 7.14
N ILE A 68 7.98 10.77 6.06
CA ILE A 68 7.61 9.77 5.08
C ILE A 68 8.59 8.61 5.22
N TYR A 69 8.14 7.49 5.78
CA TYR A 69 8.94 6.27 5.86
C TYR A 69 8.73 5.44 4.59
N VAL A 70 9.81 5.13 3.88
CA VAL A 70 9.81 4.23 2.73
C VAL A 70 10.34 2.89 3.19
N VAL A 71 9.44 1.91 3.30
CA VAL A 71 9.77 0.55 3.79
C VAL A 71 10.16 -0.32 2.61
N THR A 72 11.37 -0.89 2.66
CA THR A 72 12.02 -1.56 1.52
C THR A 72 12.60 -2.92 1.87
N ALA A 73 12.98 -3.68 0.84
CA ALA A 73 13.57 -5.01 0.96
C ALA A 73 15.07 -5.03 0.60
N ASP A 74 15.91 -4.38 1.41
CA ASP A 74 17.36 -4.22 1.20
C ASP A 74 17.69 -3.36 -0.04
N GLN A 75 16.83 -2.37 -0.29
CA GLN A 75 16.82 -1.55 -1.50
C GLN A 75 16.62 -0.07 -1.15
N SER A 76 16.89 0.82 -2.10
CA SER A 76 16.52 2.23 -1.99
C SER A 76 16.08 2.76 -3.34
N PRO A 77 14.93 3.45 -3.46
CA PRO A 77 14.56 4.12 -4.69
C PRO A 77 15.64 5.12 -5.08
N ARG A 78 16.04 5.09 -6.35
CA ARG A 78 17.23 5.75 -6.90
C ARG A 78 17.30 7.26 -6.62
N HIS A 79 16.16 7.94 -6.62
CA HIS A 79 16.08 9.40 -6.61
C HIS A 79 15.50 9.99 -5.31
N LEU A 80 15.42 9.24 -4.21
CA LEU A 80 14.89 9.78 -2.94
C LEU A 80 15.68 11.00 -2.44
N ALA A 81 17.01 10.93 -2.45
CA ALA A 81 17.87 12.01 -2.01
C ALA A 81 17.79 13.27 -2.91
N ASP A 82 17.24 13.14 -4.12
CA ASP A 82 17.10 14.24 -5.07
C ASP A 82 16.04 15.25 -4.59
N PHE A 83 15.04 14.81 -3.80
CA PHE A 83 14.05 15.71 -3.20
C PHE A 83 14.69 16.74 -2.27
N ALA A 84 15.58 16.28 -1.38
CA ALA A 84 16.31 17.17 -0.50
C ALA A 84 17.36 18.01 -1.26
N ARG A 85 18.09 17.41 -2.21
CA ARG A 85 19.07 18.15 -3.04
C ARG A 85 18.44 19.26 -3.88
N ALA A 86 17.19 19.07 -4.32
CA ALA A 86 16.42 20.07 -5.05
C ALA A 86 15.75 21.11 -4.14
N GLY A 87 15.91 21.03 -2.81
CA GLY A 87 15.26 21.94 -1.87
C GLY A 87 13.75 21.77 -1.74
N ILE A 88 13.20 20.62 -2.14
CA ILE A 88 11.77 20.32 -2.07
C ILE A 88 11.36 19.97 -0.63
N CYS A 89 12.25 19.32 0.11
CA CYS A 89 12.05 19.00 1.53
C CYS A 89 13.36 18.91 2.30
N GLU A 90 13.26 18.85 3.63
CA GLU A 90 14.40 18.59 4.51
C GLU A 90 14.99 17.18 4.31
N ALA A 91 16.28 17.02 4.61
CA ALA A 91 17.01 15.77 4.40
C ALA A 91 16.49 14.60 5.25
N ASP A 92 15.89 14.85 6.41
CA ASP A 92 15.31 13.82 7.30
C ASP A 92 13.81 13.60 7.06
N ARG A 93 13.24 14.25 6.03
CA ARG A 93 11.80 14.18 5.73
C ARG A 93 11.39 12.82 5.17
N ILE A 94 12.26 12.21 4.37
CA ILE A 94 12.06 10.91 3.74
C ILE A 94 13.08 9.95 4.35
N VAL A 95 12.61 8.89 4.99
CA VAL A 95 13.44 7.94 5.74
C VAL A 95 13.25 6.55 5.16
N VAL A 96 14.33 5.94 4.67
CA VAL A 96 14.31 4.53 4.25
C VAL A 96 14.37 3.65 5.48
N VAL A 97 13.49 2.64 5.55
CA VAL A 97 13.46 1.65 6.62
C VAL A 97 13.51 0.26 5.99
N ASP A 98 14.49 -0.55 6.37
CA ASP A 98 14.60 -1.90 5.84
C ASP A 98 13.60 -2.85 6.52
N HIS A 99 13.13 -3.86 5.79
CA HIS A 99 12.32 -4.93 6.37
C HIS A 99 12.95 -5.53 7.64
N LYS A 100 14.26 -5.72 7.70
CA LYS A 100 14.97 -6.25 8.89
C LYS A 100 14.68 -5.39 10.14
N GLU A 101 14.52 -4.08 10.01
CA GLU A 101 14.26 -3.18 11.14
C GLU A 101 12.87 -3.41 11.74
N ILE A 102 11.85 -3.52 10.90
CA ILE A 102 10.48 -3.77 11.35
C ILE A 102 10.26 -5.25 11.73
N PHE A 103 11.09 -6.17 11.24
CA PHE A 103 11.09 -7.59 11.59
C PHE A 103 12.06 -7.96 12.72
N ARG A 104 12.66 -7.01 13.45
CA ARG A 104 13.56 -7.32 14.59
C ARG A 104 12.93 -8.32 15.59
N GLY A 105 13.55 -9.46 15.87
CA GLY A 105 12.99 -10.55 16.67
C GLY A 105 11.98 -11.48 15.95
N TYR A 106 11.80 -11.29 14.65
CA TYR A 106 10.92 -12.03 13.74
C TYR A 106 11.65 -12.37 12.42
N GLU A 107 12.99 -12.39 12.44
CA GLU A 107 13.85 -12.56 11.26
C GLU A 107 13.62 -13.90 10.55
N GLN A 108 13.12 -14.93 11.26
CA GLN A 108 12.75 -16.22 10.69
C GLN A 108 11.65 -16.13 9.60
N TYR A 109 10.88 -15.04 9.59
CA TYR A 109 9.84 -14.78 8.58
C TYR A 109 10.38 -14.05 7.34
N LEU A 110 11.67 -13.68 7.34
CA LEU A 110 12.34 -13.11 6.18
C LEU A 110 13.06 -14.19 5.32
N PRO A 111 13.29 -13.93 4.02
CA PRO A 111 12.61 -12.90 3.24
C PRO A 111 11.12 -13.20 3.10
N THR A 112 10.33 -12.15 2.91
CA THR A 112 8.92 -12.23 2.53
C THR A 112 8.70 -11.39 1.28
N PHE A 113 7.79 -11.85 0.42
CA PHE A 113 7.36 -11.18 -0.81
C PHE A 113 5.86 -10.90 -0.75
N ASN A 114 5.34 -10.79 0.48
CA ASN A 114 3.94 -10.74 0.77
C ASN A 114 3.61 -9.42 1.46
N SER A 115 2.91 -8.54 0.75
CA SER A 115 2.52 -7.24 1.31
C SER A 115 1.70 -7.37 2.60
N LEU A 116 0.86 -8.40 2.75
CA LEU A 116 0.08 -8.60 3.97
C LEU A 116 0.94 -8.97 5.18
N THR A 117 2.11 -9.56 4.94
CA THR A 117 3.10 -9.88 5.98
C THR A 117 3.91 -8.64 6.35
N ILE A 118 4.30 -7.82 5.36
CA ILE A 118 5.03 -6.57 5.56
C ILE A 118 4.15 -5.54 6.29
N GLU A 119 2.92 -5.34 5.80
CA GLU A 119 1.92 -4.43 6.38
C GLU A 119 1.63 -4.71 7.86
N ALA A 120 1.65 -5.99 8.26
CA ALA A 120 1.43 -6.40 9.66
C ALA A 120 2.54 -5.95 10.62
N MET A 121 3.69 -5.51 10.10
CA MET A 121 4.86 -5.12 10.90
C MET A 121 5.17 -3.62 10.85
N LEU A 122 4.46 -2.82 10.03
CA LEU A 122 4.74 -1.38 9.85
C LEU A 122 4.67 -0.58 11.16
N TRP A 123 3.81 -0.97 12.10
CA TRP A 123 3.71 -0.34 13.42
C TRP A 123 5.03 -0.40 14.24
N ARG A 124 5.97 -1.26 13.84
CA ARG A 124 7.27 -1.43 14.51
C ARG A 124 8.34 -0.46 14.02
N ILE A 125 8.08 0.39 13.03
CA ILE A 125 9.03 1.40 12.55
C ILE A 125 9.53 2.27 13.74
N PRO A 126 10.86 2.37 13.96
CA PRO A 126 11.41 3.23 14.99
C PRO A 126 11.00 4.70 14.78
N GLY A 127 10.58 5.38 15.86
CA GLY A 127 10.17 6.79 15.78
C GLY A 127 8.80 7.07 15.14
N LEU A 128 8.10 6.05 14.63
CA LEU A 128 6.75 6.18 14.05
C LEU A 128 5.76 6.77 15.06
N SER A 129 4.98 7.75 14.62
CA SER A 129 3.89 8.37 15.37
C SER A 129 2.78 7.39 15.74
N GLU A 130 1.96 7.78 16.72
CA GLU A 130 0.82 6.97 17.16
C GLU A 130 -0.21 6.78 16.05
N ASN A 131 -0.55 7.85 15.35
CA ASN A 131 -1.37 7.80 14.15
C ASN A 131 -0.46 7.93 12.93
N PHE A 132 -0.61 7.04 11.95
CA PHE A 132 0.15 7.10 10.71
C PHE A 132 -0.74 6.68 9.54
N VAL A 133 -0.37 7.11 8.34
CA VAL A 133 -1.10 6.81 7.12
C VAL A 133 -0.26 5.86 6.29
N TYR A 134 -0.82 4.70 5.95
CA TYR A 134 -0.19 3.74 5.06
C TYR A 134 -0.63 3.94 3.61
N LEU A 135 0.34 3.92 2.70
CA LEU A 135 0.16 3.96 1.26
C LEU A 135 1.00 2.84 0.62
N ASN A 136 0.49 2.26 -0.47
CA ASN A 136 1.38 1.64 -1.45
C ASN A 136 1.99 2.75 -2.33
N ASP A 137 3.05 2.41 -3.04
CA ASP A 137 3.71 3.28 -4.03
C ASP A 137 2.80 3.65 -5.22
N ASP A 138 1.83 2.80 -5.55
CA ASP A 138 0.84 3.03 -6.60
C ASP A 138 -0.29 4.03 -6.22
N PHE A 139 -0.25 4.59 -5.01
CA PHE A 139 -1.20 5.60 -4.52
C PHE A 139 -0.60 7.01 -4.54
N PHE A 140 -1.46 8.01 -4.70
CA PHE A 140 -1.09 9.41 -4.49
C PHE A 140 -2.24 10.23 -3.93
N ILE A 141 -1.90 11.34 -3.27
CA ILE A 141 -2.85 12.34 -2.78
C ILE A 141 -3.17 13.30 -3.93
N ASN A 142 -4.43 13.33 -4.35
CA ASN A 142 -4.87 14.06 -5.53
C ASN A 142 -5.37 15.48 -5.21
N ALA A 143 -5.75 15.78 -3.98
CA ALA A 143 -6.24 17.10 -3.58
C ALA A 143 -5.66 17.51 -2.21
N PRO A 144 -5.60 18.82 -1.88
CA PRO A 144 -5.14 19.29 -0.58
C PRO A 144 -5.90 18.63 0.59
N LEU A 145 -5.16 18.19 1.60
CA LEU A 145 -5.68 17.58 2.81
C LEU A 145 -5.32 18.39 4.06
N SER A 146 -6.04 18.08 5.13
CA SER A 146 -5.83 18.54 6.49
C SER A 146 -5.59 17.34 7.43
N PRO A 147 -5.03 17.55 8.64
CA PRO A 147 -4.93 16.46 9.63
C PRO A 147 -6.28 15.79 9.92
N SER A 148 -7.38 16.54 9.87
CA SER A 148 -8.76 16.06 10.05
C SER A 148 -9.30 15.14 8.95
N ASP A 149 -8.55 14.97 7.86
CA ASP A 149 -8.83 13.95 6.86
C ASP A 149 -8.31 12.56 7.24
N PHE A 150 -7.48 12.48 8.29
CA PHE A 150 -6.99 11.22 8.85
C PHE A 150 -7.43 11.03 10.30
N VAL A 151 -7.37 12.07 11.12
CA VAL A 151 -7.79 12.03 12.53
C VAL A 151 -8.71 13.22 12.79
N GLY A 152 -10.01 12.95 12.96
CA GLY A 152 -11.02 13.97 13.20
C GLY A 152 -10.72 14.83 14.44
N GLU A 153 -11.34 16.00 14.52
CA GLU A 153 -11.15 16.91 15.67
C GLU A 153 -11.61 16.29 17.00
N ASP A 154 -12.54 15.35 16.94
CA ASP A 154 -13.02 14.54 18.08
C ASP A 154 -12.09 13.33 18.40
N GLY A 155 -10.98 13.20 17.69
CA GLY A 155 -9.99 12.14 17.84
C GLY A 155 -10.35 10.83 17.14
N LYS A 156 -11.45 10.76 16.36
CA LYS A 156 -11.79 9.57 15.61
C LYS A 156 -10.83 9.32 14.46
N VAL A 157 -10.55 8.05 14.19
CA VAL A 157 -9.79 7.63 13.02
C VAL A 157 -10.70 7.71 11.79
N VAL A 158 -10.28 8.47 10.78
CA VAL A 158 -11.01 8.65 9.52
C VAL A 158 -10.57 7.58 8.52
N VAL A 159 -11.55 6.89 7.93
CA VAL A 159 -11.34 5.87 6.90
C VAL A 159 -12.28 6.11 5.73
N TYR A 160 -11.75 6.06 4.50
CA TYR A 160 -12.54 6.21 3.28
C TYR A 160 -12.97 4.84 2.76
N GLY A 161 -14.25 4.51 2.93
CA GLY A 161 -14.77 3.18 2.70
C GLY A 161 -16.28 3.05 2.94
N ARG A 162 -16.73 1.82 3.22
CA ARG A 162 -18.13 1.49 3.50
C ARG A 162 -18.19 0.45 4.61
N VAL A 163 -19.17 0.55 5.51
CA VAL A 163 -19.44 -0.54 6.47
C VAL A 163 -20.45 -1.49 5.84
N LEU A 164 -20.07 -2.77 5.71
CA LEU A 164 -20.90 -3.79 5.07
C LEU A 164 -21.08 -5.01 5.98
N PRO A 165 -22.21 -5.73 5.90
CA PRO A 165 -22.39 -6.99 6.61
C PRO A 165 -21.45 -8.09 6.09
N ASN A 166 -20.97 -8.97 6.96
CA ASN A 166 -20.02 -10.04 6.60
C ASN A 166 -20.55 -11.47 6.78
N PHE A 167 -21.68 -11.68 7.47
CA PHE A 167 -22.11 -13.01 7.93
C PHE A 167 -22.31 -14.03 6.79
N HIS A 168 -22.96 -13.64 5.70
CA HIS A 168 -23.07 -14.48 4.51
C HIS A 168 -21.72 -14.74 3.82
N HIS A 169 -20.80 -13.80 3.89
CA HIS A 169 -19.50 -13.91 3.23
C HIS A 169 -18.55 -14.84 3.97
N VAL A 170 -18.51 -14.79 5.31
CA VAL A 170 -17.67 -15.69 6.12
C VAL A 170 -18.07 -17.15 5.88
N ALA A 171 -19.37 -17.44 5.95
CA ALA A 171 -19.90 -18.79 5.69
C ALA A 171 -19.56 -19.27 4.25
N ARG A 172 -19.71 -18.38 3.26
CA ARG A 172 -19.37 -18.69 1.86
C ARG A 172 -17.88 -18.94 1.66
N LEU A 173 -17.01 -18.17 2.31
CA LEU A 173 -15.56 -18.35 2.23
C LEU A 173 -15.13 -19.68 2.85
N TYR A 174 -15.71 -20.03 4.00
CA TYR A 174 -15.48 -21.32 4.65
C TYR A 174 -15.90 -22.49 3.72
N LEU A 175 -17.13 -22.46 3.21
CA LEU A 175 -17.63 -23.50 2.30
C LEU A 175 -16.76 -23.63 1.04
N LYS A 176 -16.39 -22.50 0.42
CA LYS A 176 -15.50 -22.48 -0.75
C LYS A 176 -14.14 -23.10 -0.45
N LYS A 177 -13.59 -22.86 0.75
CA LYS A 177 -12.31 -23.45 1.18
C LYS A 177 -12.43 -24.96 1.31
N VAL A 178 -13.47 -25.47 1.97
CA VAL A 178 -13.72 -26.91 2.13
C VAL A 178 -13.85 -27.59 0.77
N LEU A 179 -14.69 -27.04 -0.13
CA LEU A 179 -14.92 -27.59 -1.46
C LEU A 179 -13.66 -27.61 -2.32
N LEU A 180 -12.91 -26.51 -2.36
CA LEU A 180 -11.69 -26.45 -3.16
C LEU A 180 -10.58 -27.33 -2.58
N SER A 181 -10.44 -27.40 -1.25
CA SER A 181 -9.48 -28.28 -0.59
C SER A 181 -9.77 -29.74 -0.90
N ALA A 182 -11.04 -30.16 -0.93
CA ALA A 182 -11.44 -31.51 -1.32
C ALA A 182 -11.08 -31.84 -2.78
N LEU A 183 -10.99 -30.82 -3.64
CA LEU A 183 -10.55 -30.93 -5.03
C LEU A 183 -9.03 -30.75 -5.22
N GLY A 184 -8.26 -30.65 -4.13
CA GLY A 184 -6.82 -30.37 -4.19
C GLY A 184 -6.47 -28.99 -4.75
N ARG A 185 -7.41 -28.03 -4.68
CA ARG A 185 -7.27 -26.66 -5.20
C ARG A 185 -7.17 -25.65 -4.07
N ASN A 186 -6.37 -24.60 -4.28
CA ASN A 186 -6.23 -23.50 -3.33
C ASN A 186 -7.28 -22.41 -3.57
N VAL A 187 -7.71 -21.75 -2.48
CA VAL A 187 -8.57 -20.57 -2.57
C VAL A 187 -7.72 -19.38 -3.03
N TYR A 188 -8.26 -18.61 -3.98
CA TYR A 188 -7.63 -17.37 -4.43
C TYR A 188 -7.57 -16.33 -3.31
N PRO A 189 -6.40 -15.70 -3.05
CA PRO A 189 -6.24 -14.65 -2.04
C PRO A 189 -6.84 -13.31 -2.51
N GLY A 190 -8.16 -13.16 -2.35
CA GLY A 190 -8.88 -11.95 -2.75
C GLY A 190 -8.78 -10.83 -1.72
N PHE A 191 -8.64 -9.59 -2.20
CA PHE A 191 -8.57 -8.39 -1.35
C PHE A 191 -9.77 -8.29 -0.40
N ARG A 192 -10.99 -8.34 -0.93
CA ARG A 192 -12.24 -8.31 -0.12
C ARG A 192 -12.28 -9.43 0.94
N SER A 193 -11.78 -10.62 0.63
CA SER A 193 -11.71 -11.73 1.58
C SER A 193 -10.76 -11.43 2.74
N ALA A 194 -9.62 -10.79 2.49
CA ALA A 194 -8.68 -10.37 3.52
C ALA A 194 -9.29 -9.30 4.45
N GLN A 195 -10.07 -8.36 3.90
CA GLN A 195 -10.80 -7.36 4.70
C GLN A 195 -11.84 -8.02 5.62
N ILE A 196 -12.62 -8.96 5.09
CA ILE A 196 -13.60 -9.72 5.89
C ILE A 196 -12.91 -10.53 6.99
N ARG A 197 -11.74 -11.11 6.74
CA ARG A 197 -10.99 -11.82 7.78
C ARG A 197 -10.50 -10.91 8.90
N SER A 198 -10.12 -9.68 8.57
CA SER A 198 -9.70 -8.71 9.60
C SER A 198 -10.82 -8.39 10.59
N SER A 199 -12.09 -8.35 10.15
CA SER A 199 -13.22 -8.15 11.07
C SER A 199 -13.45 -9.32 12.03
N THR A 200 -13.09 -10.55 11.62
CA THR A 200 -13.23 -11.73 12.49
C THR A 200 -12.27 -11.73 13.67
N LEU A 201 -11.17 -10.98 13.60
CA LEU A 201 -10.26 -10.79 14.73
C LEU A 201 -10.94 -10.12 15.93
N PHE A 202 -11.99 -9.35 15.67
CA PHE A 202 -12.74 -8.58 16.67
C PHE A 202 -14.16 -9.11 16.90
N GLY A 203 -14.51 -10.27 16.33
CA GLY A 203 -15.84 -10.88 16.48
C GLY A 203 -16.98 -10.08 15.85
N LEU A 204 -16.68 -9.21 14.86
CA LEU A 204 -17.67 -8.34 14.24
C LEU A 204 -18.47 -9.06 13.14
N GLN A 205 -19.76 -8.73 13.02
CA GLN A 205 -20.66 -9.19 11.93
C GLN A 205 -20.69 -8.23 10.74
N GLN A 206 -19.86 -7.19 10.78
CA GLN A 206 -19.67 -6.19 9.74
C GLN A 206 -18.18 -6.00 9.51
N PHE A 207 -17.82 -5.54 8.32
CA PHE A 207 -16.45 -5.16 8.00
C PHE A 207 -16.41 -3.79 7.32
N VAL A 208 -15.30 -3.08 7.49
CA VAL A 208 -15.00 -1.84 6.77
C VAL A 208 -14.40 -2.22 5.43
N GLU A 209 -15.18 -2.07 4.37
CA GLU A 209 -14.73 -2.20 2.98
C GLU A 209 -13.97 -0.94 2.57
N VAL A 210 -12.69 -1.10 2.23
CA VAL A 210 -11.81 -0.04 1.74
C VAL A 210 -11.39 -0.28 0.30
N GLY A 211 -11.20 0.81 -0.44
CA GLY A 211 -10.72 0.84 -1.82
C GLY A 211 -9.20 0.96 -1.91
N HIS A 212 -8.73 1.48 -3.05
CA HIS A 212 -7.32 1.75 -3.30
C HIS A 212 -6.97 3.19 -2.88
N SER A 213 -6.98 3.42 -1.56
CA SER A 213 -6.74 4.73 -0.95
C SER A 213 -5.74 4.62 0.22
N PRO A 214 -5.20 5.74 0.70
CA PRO A 214 -4.41 5.76 1.94
C PRO A 214 -5.23 5.24 3.14
N GLN A 215 -4.59 4.48 4.01
CA GLN A 215 -5.23 3.85 5.18
C GLN A 215 -4.72 4.47 6.48
N THR A 216 -5.61 5.03 7.29
CA THR A 216 -5.25 5.60 8.59
C THR A 216 -5.15 4.52 9.66
N LEU A 217 -3.97 4.40 10.27
CA LEU A 217 -3.60 3.32 11.18
C LEU A 217 -3.12 3.86 12.53
N THR A 218 -3.42 3.09 13.59
CA THR A 218 -3.06 3.41 14.97
C THR A 218 -2.05 2.40 15.50
N LYS A 219 -0.84 2.87 15.84
CA LYS A 219 0.30 2.04 16.24
C LYS A 219 0.01 1.16 17.45
N SER A 220 -0.60 1.74 18.49
CA SER A 220 -0.90 1.00 19.72
C SER A 220 -1.85 -0.18 19.47
N VAL A 221 -2.79 -0.05 18.54
CA VAL A 221 -3.77 -1.10 18.22
C VAL A 221 -3.07 -2.36 17.72
N PHE A 222 -2.07 -2.22 16.85
CA PHE A 222 -1.31 -3.38 16.37
C PHE A 222 -0.43 -3.98 17.47
N ARG A 223 0.26 -3.13 18.24
CA ARG A 223 1.08 -3.57 19.37
C ARG A 223 0.25 -4.39 20.35
N ASP A 224 -0.83 -3.81 20.86
CA ASP A 224 -1.65 -4.40 21.91
C ASP A 224 -2.31 -5.70 21.42
N LEU A 225 -2.83 -5.72 20.18
CA LEU A 225 -3.44 -6.93 19.59
C LEU A 225 -2.43 -8.08 19.46
N PHE A 226 -1.21 -7.80 19.00
CA PHE A 226 -0.22 -8.84 18.72
C PHE A 226 0.61 -9.24 19.95
N GLU A 227 0.66 -8.40 20.98
CA GLU A 227 1.12 -8.80 22.33
C GLU A 227 0.11 -9.75 22.99
N GLU A 228 -1.20 -9.51 22.83
CA GLU A 228 -2.26 -10.39 23.35
C GLU A 228 -2.40 -11.69 22.54
N HIS A 229 -2.16 -11.63 21.22
CA HIS A 229 -2.32 -12.75 20.29
C HIS A 229 -1.09 -12.99 19.41
N PRO A 230 0.06 -13.39 20.01
CA PRO A 230 1.29 -13.63 19.26
C PRO A 230 1.17 -14.79 18.25
N ASP A 231 0.26 -15.75 18.50
CA ASP A 231 -0.06 -16.85 17.60
C ASP A 231 -0.69 -16.36 16.29
N LYS A 232 -1.60 -15.38 16.36
CA LYS A 232 -2.23 -14.78 15.19
C LYS A 232 -1.22 -14.00 14.36
N LEU A 233 -0.29 -13.29 15.02
CA LEU A 233 0.81 -12.63 14.32
C LEU A 233 1.71 -13.66 13.63
N ALA A 234 2.14 -14.70 14.34
CA ALA A 234 2.97 -15.76 13.76
C ALA A 234 2.33 -16.41 12.52
N GLN A 235 1.01 -16.68 12.56
CA GLN A 235 0.25 -17.19 11.41
C GLN A 235 0.18 -16.20 10.25
N GLN A 236 0.02 -14.90 10.54
CA GLN A 236 0.01 -13.84 9.52
C GLN A 236 1.40 -13.68 8.86
N LEU A 237 2.49 -13.87 9.60
CA LEU A 237 3.85 -13.69 9.10
C LEU A 237 4.41 -14.92 8.37
N ALA A 238 3.92 -16.12 8.68
CA ALA A 238 4.45 -17.37 8.12
C ALA A 238 4.49 -17.45 6.59
N PRO A 239 3.47 -16.99 5.83
CA PRO A 239 3.48 -17.13 4.38
C PRO A 239 4.38 -16.11 3.69
N ARG A 240 5.41 -16.59 2.98
CA ARG A 240 6.29 -15.77 2.13
C ARG A 240 5.58 -15.17 0.91
N PHE A 241 4.50 -15.81 0.46
CA PHE A 241 3.62 -15.35 -0.61
C PHE A 241 2.18 -15.30 -0.08
N ARG A 242 1.38 -14.40 -0.66
CA ARG A 242 0.01 -14.15 -0.19
C ARG A 242 -0.84 -15.42 -0.22
N THR A 243 -1.48 -15.73 0.91
CA THR A 243 -2.44 -16.84 1.03
C THR A 243 -3.84 -16.33 1.36
N ALA A 244 -4.84 -17.15 1.05
CA ALA A 244 -6.23 -16.78 1.27
C ALA A 244 -6.63 -16.77 2.75
N ASP A 245 -5.76 -17.24 3.66
CA ASP A 245 -6.02 -17.32 5.10
C ASP A 245 -5.55 -16.08 5.88
N GLN A 246 -4.76 -15.21 5.25
CA GLN A 246 -4.32 -13.95 5.84
C GLN A 246 -5.43 -12.90 5.85
N PHE A 247 -5.38 -12.03 6.86
CA PHE A 247 -6.23 -10.84 6.94
C PHE A 247 -5.52 -9.63 6.32
N LEU A 248 -6.30 -8.58 6.01
CA LEU A 248 -5.75 -7.27 5.62
C LEU A 248 -5.28 -6.54 6.88
N PRO A 249 -3.97 -6.23 7.06
CA PRO A 249 -3.49 -5.58 8.27
C PRO A 249 -4.08 -4.21 8.53
N ALA A 250 -4.35 -3.40 7.49
CA ALA A 250 -5.06 -2.12 7.68
C ALA A 250 -6.40 -2.30 8.42
N GLY A 251 -7.08 -3.42 8.17
CA GLY A 251 -8.31 -3.77 8.85
C GLY A 251 -8.15 -4.01 10.37
N VAL A 252 -6.95 -4.27 10.89
CA VAL A 252 -6.72 -4.35 12.35
C VAL A 252 -7.10 -3.04 13.02
N SER A 253 -6.58 -1.91 12.51
CA SER A 253 -6.91 -0.58 13.01
C SER A 253 -8.40 -0.27 12.82
N HIS A 254 -8.91 -0.44 11.60
CA HIS A 254 -10.28 -0.03 11.28
C HIS A 254 -11.32 -0.78 12.11
N HIS A 255 -11.18 -2.11 12.26
CA HIS A 255 -12.16 -2.91 12.99
C HIS A 255 -12.04 -2.75 14.51
N PHE A 256 -10.85 -2.46 15.02
CA PHE A 256 -10.71 -2.02 16.41
C PHE A 256 -11.51 -0.74 16.65
N HIS A 257 -11.29 0.30 15.84
CA HIS A 257 -11.98 1.59 16.00
C HIS A 257 -13.49 1.48 15.72
N LEU A 258 -13.91 0.62 14.79
CA LEU A 258 -15.31 0.29 14.57
C LEU A 258 -15.96 -0.34 15.81
N ARG A 259 -15.29 -1.31 16.44
CA ARG A 259 -15.76 -1.95 17.67
C ARG A 259 -15.86 -0.95 18.84
N GLN A 260 -14.93 0.00 18.92
CA GLN A 260 -14.89 1.01 19.99
C GLN A 260 -15.79 2.22 19.72
N GLY A 261 -16.41 2.34 18.54
CA GLY A 261 -17.17 3.54 18.16
C GLY A 261 -16.30 4.79 17.94
N THR A 262 -15.00 4.61 17.68
CA THR A 262 -14.00 5.68 17.50
C THR A 262 -13.50 5.81 16.05
N ILE A 263 -14.31 5.35 15.10
CA ILE A 263 -14.07 5.46 13.66
C ILE A 263 -15.05 6.45 13.02
N GLU A 264 -14.58 7.23 12.06
CA GLU A 264 -15.40 7.97 11.12
C GLU A 264 -15.22 7.36 9.72
N VAL A 265 -16.27 6.72 9.18
CA VAL A 265 -16.22 6.15 7.83
C VAL A 265 -16.81 7.14 6.84
N ARG A 266 -15.96 7.67 5.96
CA ARG A 266 -16.35 8.57 4.86
C ARG A 266 -16.50 7.78 3.55
N PRO A 267 -17.31 8.24 2.58
CA PRO A 267 -17.42 7.58 1.29
C PRO A 267 -16.06 7.45 0.58
N PRO A 268 -15.85 6.42 -0.25
CA PRO A 268 -14.65 6.31 -1.09
C PRO A 268 -14.43 7.58 -1.92
N ALA A 269 -13.19 8.03 -1.97
CA ALA A 269 -12.79 9.31 -2.56
C ALA A 269 -11.54 9.17 -3.45
N ASP A 270 -11.41 8.02 -4.13
CA ASP A 270 -10.28 7.66 -4.98
C ASP A 270 -10.63 7.64 -6.48
N ALA A 271 -9.76 8.23 -7.28
CA ALA A 271 -9.72 8.03 -8.72
C ALA A 271 -8.84 6.81 -9.03
N TYR A 272 -9.48 5.70 -9.42
CA TYR A 272 -8.78 4.46 -9.75
C TYR A 272 -8.51 4.32 -11.26
N LEU A 273 -7.24 4.20 -11.63
CA LEU A 273 -6.76 4.14 -13.02
C LEU A 273 -6.06 2.81 -13.33
N LYS A 274 -6.32 2.30 -14.53
CA LYS A 274 -5.73 1.12 -15.16
C LYS A 274 -5.59 1.36 -16.66
N ALA A 275 -4.74 0.56 -17.29
CA ALA A 275 -4.56 0.62 -18.75
C ALA A 275 -5.89 0.45 -19.51
N ASP A 276 -6.79 -0.42 -19.03
CA ASP A 276 -8.07 -0.73 -19.69
C ASP A 276 -9.19 0.30 -19.43
N ASN A 277 -9.01 1.23 -18.50
CA ASN A 277 -10.03 2.21 -18.13
C ASN A 277 -9.61 3.67 -18.35
N LEU A 278 -8.39 3.90 -18.84
CA LEU A 278 -7.89 5.25 -19.04
C LEU A 278 -8.72 5.97 -20.10
N SER A 279 -9.10 7.21 -19.80
CA SER A 279 -9.85 8.08 -20.70
C SER A 279 -9.54 9.54 -20.38
N PRO A 280 -9.86 10.49 -21.28
CA PRO A 280 -9.74 11.91 -20.99
C PRO A 280 -10.49 12.31 -19.71
N ALA A 281 -11.68 11.75 -19.47
CA ALA A 281 -12.46 11.99 -18.26
C ALA A 281 -11.73 11.50 -16.99
N LYS A 282 -11.09 10.33 -17.03
CA LYS A 282 -10.27 9.83 -15.91
C LYS A 282 -9.04 10.69 -15.65
N LEU A 283 -8.41 11.21 -16.70
CA LEU A 283 -7.34 12.19 -16.55
C LEU A 283 -7.84 13.51 -15.96
N ASP A 284 -9.06 13.93 -16.31
CA ASP A 284 -9.70 15.12 -15.74
C ASP A 284 -10.06 14.93 -14.26
N ASP A 285 -10.43 13.72 -13.83
CA ASP A 285 -10.63 13.40 -12.41
C ASP A 285 -9.37 13.72 -11.57
N ILE A 286 -8.18 13.51 -12.16
CA ILE A 286 -6.88 13.85 -11.56
C ILE A 286 -6.57 15.36 -11.69
N ARG A 287 -6.71 15.92 -12.89
CA ARG A 287 -6.41 17.35 -13.16
C ARG A 287 -7.29 18.29 -12.33
N LEU A 288 -8.57 17.98 -12.21
CA LEU A 288 -9.59 18.84 -11.62
C LEU A 288 -9.88 18.50 -10.15
N GLU A 289 -9.07 17.64 -9.52
CA GLU A 289 -9.15 17.35 -8.08
C GLU A 289 -10.53 16.85 -7.65
N ARG A 290 -11.22 16.10 -8.51
CA ARG A 290 -12.58 15.58 -8.24
C ARG A 290 -12.62 14.56 -7.11
N TYR A 291 -11.47 13.97 -6.82
CA TYR A 291 -11.25 12.95 -5.79
C TYR A 291 -10.06 13.36 -4.92
N LEU A 292 -10.07 12.96 -3.64
CA LEU A 292 -8.99 13.25 -2.71
C LEU A 292 -7.74 12.42 -2.98
N PHE A 293 -7.92 11.21 -3.50
CA PHE A 293 -6.85 10.25 -3.74
C PHE A 293 -6.85 9.78 -5.18
N GLY A 294 -5.72 9.25 -5.63
CA GLY A 294 -5.60 8.52 -6.88
C GLY A 294 -4.80 7.24 -6.69
N CYS A 295 -5.08 6.25 -7.52
CA CYS A 295 -4.30 5.01 -7.59
C CYS A 295 -4.12 4.61 -9.05
N ILE A 296 -2.89 4.28 -9.43
CA ILE A 296 -2.53 3.86 -10.78
C ILE A 296 -2.00 2.43 -10.71
N GLN A 297 -2.82 1.47 -11.11
CA GLN A 297 -2.43 0.08 -11.03
C GLN A 297 -1.81 -0.40 -12.36
N ASN A 298 -0.70 -1.13 -12.24
CA ASN A 298 0.02 -1.77 -13.34
C ASN A 298 0.45 -0.75 -14.42
N LEU A 299 1.26 0.25 -14.05
CA LEU A 299 1.68 1.31 -14.96
C LEU A 299 2.40 0.76 -16.21
N GLU A 300 3.07 -0.38 -16.08
CA GLU A 300 3.78 -1.08 -17.15
C GLU A 300 2.86 -1.63 -18.26
N GLN A 301 1.54 -1.71 -18.02
CA GLN A 301 0.55 -2.19 -19.01
C GLN A 301 -0.04 -1.07 -19.87
N PHE A 302 0.27 0.20 -19.58
CA PHE A 302 -0.25 1.33 -20.34
C PHE A 302 0.42 1.42 -21.71
N ALA A 303 -0.38 1.68 -22.75
CA ALA A 303 0.17 1.97 -24.08
C ALA A 303 1.06 3.23 -24.01
N PRO A 304 2.15 3.34 -24.80
CA PRO A 304 3.09 4.45 -24.70
C PRO A 304 2.44 5.85 -24.78
N ARG A 305 1.42 6.01 -25.63
CA ARG A 305 0.65 7.26 -25.75
C ARG A 305 -0.10 7.60 -24.45
N ASP A 306 -0.74 6.60 -23.86
CA ASP A 306 -1.57 6.72 -22.66
C ASP A 306 -0.72 6.95 -21.41
N LEU A 307 0.39 6.22 -21.31
CA LEU A 307 1.41 6.41 -20.29
C LEU A 307 1.97 7.84 -20.34
N LYS A 308 2.36 8.31 -21.53
CA LYS A 308 2.83 9.69 -21.72
C LYS A 308 1.77 10.71 -21.29
N ALA A 309 0.52 10.53 -21.71
CA ALA A 309 -0.57 11.45 -21.35
C ALA A 309 -0.80 11.49 -19.83
N LEU A 310 -0.75 10.34 -19.15
CA LEU A 310 -0.86 10.24 -17.70
C LEU A 310 0.32 10.91 -17.00
N ARG A 311 1.57 10.61 -17.40
CA ARG A 311 2.76 11.25 -16.83
C ARG A 311 2.76 12.76 -17.04
N ASP A 312 2.34 13.26 -18.20
CA ASP A 312 2.21 14.70 -18.47
C ASP A 312 1.19 15.37 -17.52
N VAL A 313 0.15 14.65 -17.10
CA VAL A 313 -0.81 15.14 -16.09
C VAL A 313 -0.17 15.19 -14.72
N LEU A 314 0.45 14.09 -14.29
CA LEU A 314 1.06 13.98 -12.95
C LEU A 314 2.24 14.93 -12.79
N ALA A 315 3.09 15.08 -13.81
CA ALA A 315 4.22 15.99 -13.80
C ALA A 315 3.78 17.45 -13.67
N ARG A 316 2.72 17.86 -14.39
CA ARG A 316 2.13 19.20 -14.22
C ARG A 316 1.47 19.37 -12.87
N LYS A 317 0.73 18.35 -12.43
CA LYS A 317 0.04 18.38 -11.15
C LYS A 317 1.00 18.50 -9.98
N PHE A 318 2.12 17.79 -9.99
CA PHE A 318 3.12 17.81 -8.92
C PHE A 318 4.34 18.68 -9.27
N ALA A 319 4.18 19.62 -10.20
CA ALA A 319 5.22 20.60 -10.53
C ALA A 319 5.68 21.34 -9.27
N GLY A 320 7.00 21.49 -9.11
CA GLY A 320 7.64 22.05 -7.92
C GLY A 320 7.88 21.04 -6.79
N PHE A 321 7.29 19.83 -6.87
CA PHE A 321 7.45 18.76 -5.88
C PHE A 321 8.07 17.48 -6.47
N LEU A 322 8.45 17.51 -7.74
CA LEU A 322 9.20 16.45 -8.41
C LEU A 322 10.58 16.97 -8.81
N PRO A 323 11.69 16.32 -8.40
CA PRO A 323 13.02 16.63 -8.90
C PRO A 323 13.10 16.47 -10.43
N ALA A 324 13.87 17.32 -11.10
CA ALA A 324 14.09 17.21 -12.54
C ALA A 324 14.69 15.85 -12.94
N SER A 325 15.62 15.35 -12.14
CA SER A 325 16.24 14.03 -12.32
C SER A 325 15.25 12.86 -12.30
N VAL A 326 14.19 12.95 -11.49
CA VAL A 326 13.10 11.94 -11.51
C VAL A 326 12.36 11.99 -12.84
N LEU A 327 12.02 13.19 -13.32
CA LEU A 327 11.32 13.36 -14.60
C LEU A 327 12.18 12.91 -15.79
N ASP A 328 13.49 13.17 -15.75
CA ASP A 328 14.44 12.72 -16.76
C ASP A 328 14.53 11.19 -16.78
N TRP A 329 14.75 10.57 -15.61
CA TRP A 329 14.82 9.11 -15.48
C TRP A 329 13.52 8.41 -15.92
N MET A 330 12.34 8.95 -15.54
CA MET A 330 11.06 8.40 -16.00
C MET A 330 10.90 8.46 -17.52
N ARG A 331 11.43 9.50 -18.19
CA ARG A 331 11.42 9.61 -19.65
C ARG A 331 12.37 8.59 -20.29
N GLU A 332 13.54 8.37 -19.68
CA GLU A 332 14.50 7.37 -20.13
C GLU A 332 13.89 5.96 -20.11
N ILE A 333 13.30 5.53 -18.98
CA ILE A 333 12.71 4.19 -18.86
C ILE A 333 11.53 3.96 -19.82
N ASP A 334 10.71 5.00 -20.05
CA ASP A 334 9.59 4.92 -20.99
C ASP A 334 10.07 4.80 -22.44
N SER A 335 11.19 5.46 -22.77
CA SER A 335 11.80 5.39 -24.10
C SER A 335 12.40 4.00 -24.39
N MET A 336 13.07 3.40 -23.40
CA MET A 336 13.65 2.06 -23.52
C MET A 336 12.56 0.99 -23.69
N ALA A 337 11.44 1.12 -22.96
CA ALA A 337 10.31 0.19 -23.08
C ALA A 337 9.54 0.31 -24.41
N SER A 338 9.76 1.39 -25.17
CA SER A 338 9.09 1.64 -26.46
C SER A 338 9.91 1.15 -27.67
N GLN A 339 11.15 0.69 -27.47
CA GLN A 339 11.95 0.09 -28.53
C GLN A 339 11.63 -1.42 -28.61
N PRO A 340 11.24 -1.96 -29.78
CA PRO A 340 11.11 -3.41 -29.93
C PRO A 340 12.50 -4.05 -29.77
N ASP A 341 12.56 -5.19 -29.06
CA ASP A 341 13.76 -6.03 -29.00
C ASP A 341 14.24 -6.32 -30.44
N GLU A 342 15.40 -5.77 -30.83
CA GLU A 342 16.04 -6.01 -32.13
C GLU A 342 16.59 -7.43 -32.27
#